data_AF-A0A8X6PSE9-F1
#
_entry.id   AF-A0A8X6PSE9-F1
#
_cell.length_a   1.000
_cell.length_b   1.000
_cell.length_c   1.000
_cell.angle_alpha   90.00
_cell.angle_beta   90.00
_cell.angle_gamma   90.00
#
_symmetry.space_group_name_H-M   'P 1'
#
loop_
_entity.id
_entity.type
_entity.pdbx_description
1 polymer ?
#
loop_
_entity_poly.entity_id
_entity_poly.type
_entity_poly.pdbx_seq_one_letter_code
_entity_poly.pdbx_strand_id
1 'polypeptide(L)'
;MLCDDVQRDPESSMTEIDIAWEKAKELVFSGVVPILKAKCTTKSTRPKNFKLTTGGAILFYTPDFRNKNEVATVAEAIHDHVNNKKELFFRAYNANNFTKQTSLGEKGVYMYMYTVNKMLLTKREEDIFLLLD
;
A
#
# COMPACT_ATOMS: atom_id res chain seq x y z
N MET A 1 -1.60 0.23 -1.44
CA MET A 1 -2.85 0.96 -1.68
C MET A 1 -3.91 -0.03 -2.14
N LEU A 2 -5.11 0.02 -1.56
CA LEU A 2 -6.24 -0.82 -1.98
C LEU A 2 -7.12 -0.05 -2.96
N CYS A 3 -7.51 -0.70 -4.06
CA CYS A 3 -8.31 -0.11 -5.12
C CYS A 3 -9.51 -1.00 -5.39
N ASP A 4 -10.64 -0.41 -5.79
CA ASP A 4 -11.77 -1.22 -6.24
C ASP A 4 -11.54 -1.65 -7.71
N ASP A 5 -11.61 -2.94 -7.99
CA ASP A 5 -11.44 -3.49 -9.34
C ASP A 5 -12.76 -3.45 -10.14
N VAL A 6 -13.88 -3.10 -9.50
CA VAL A 6 -15.23 -3.17 -10.10
C VAL A 6 -15.76 -1.79 -10.44
N GLN A 7 -15.34 -0.75 -9.72
CA GLN A 7 -15.71 0.62 -10.02
C GLN A 7 -15.01 1.09 -11.30
N ARG A 8 -15.79 1.28 -12.35
CA ARG A 8 -15.35 1.89 -13.60
C ARG A 8 -15.48 3.38 -13.54
N ASP A 9 -14.53 4.05 -14.17
CA ASP A 9 -14.70 5.45 -14.49
C ASP A 9 -15.84 5.61 -15.51
N PRO A 10 -16.80 6.53 -15.31
CA PRO A 10 -17.93 6.68 -16.23
C PRO A 10 -17.53 7.15 -17.63
N GLU A 11 -16.33 7.72 -17.80
CA GLU A 11 -15.82 8.24 -19.07
C GLU A 11 -14.74 7.34 -19.70
N SER A 12 -14.39 6.21 -19.06
CA SER A 12 -13.35 5.30 -19.53
C SER A 12 -13.75 3.83 -19.36
N SER A 13 -13.24 2.95 -20.22
CA SER A 13 -13.36 1.50 -20.01
C SER A 13 -12.50 0.98 -18.85
N MET A 14 -11.69 1.84 -18.24
CA MET A 14 -10.74 1.51 -17.19
C MET A 14 -11.40 1.52 -15.81
N THR A 15 -10.98 0.58 -14.97
CA THR A 15 -11.37 0.51 -13.55
C THR A 15 -10.54 1.49 -12.71
N GLU A 16 -10.95 1.74 -11.46
CA GLU A 16 -10.18 2.57 -10.51
C GLU A 16 -8.73 2.06 -10.38
N ILE A 17 -8.53 0.74 -10.31
CA ILE A 17 -7.19 0.15 -10.21
C ILE A 17 -6.37 0.33 -11.49
N ASP A 18 -6.99 0.31 -12.68
CA ASP A 18 -6.28 0.50 -13.95
C ASP A 18 -5.74 1.93 -14.04
N ILE A 19 -6.58 2.91 -13.72
CA ILE A 19 -6.20 4.34 -13.70
C ILE A 19 -5.10 4.58 -12.66
N ALA A 20 -5.27 4.05 -11.45
CA ALA A 20 -4.27 4.14 -10.41
C ALA A 20 -2.95 3.44 -10.82
N TRP A 21 -3.02 2.35 -11.57
CA TRP A 21 -1.83 1.64 -12.02
C TRP A 21 -1.04 2.42 -13.08
N GLU A 22 -1.71 3.07 -14.03
CA GLU A 22 -1.04 3.96 -14.99
C GLU A 22 -0.29 5.09 -14.27
N LYS A 23 -0.95 5.79 -13.34
CA LYS A 23 -0.35 6.84 -12.52
C LYS A 23 0.81 6.33 -11.65
N ALA A 24 0.68 5.11 -11.12
CA ALA A 24 1.75 4.49 -10.35
C ALA A 24 3.00 4.23 -11.20
N LYS A 25 2.83 3.78 -12.45
CA LYS A 25 3.96 3.62 -13.38
C LYS A 25 4.63 4.96 -13.66
N GLU A 26 3.87 6.00 -13.96
CA GLU A 26 4.41 7.35 -14.18
C GLU A 26 5.23 7.84 -12.99
N LEU A 27 4.70 7.71 -11.78
CA LEU A 27 5.40 8.10 -10.55
C LEU A 27 6.71 7.32 -10.37
N VAL A 28 6.71 6.00 -10.60
CA VAL A 28 7.92 5.18 -10.52
C VAL A 28 8.95 5.60 -11.57
N PHE A 29 8.54 5.83 -12.81
CA PHE A 29 9.44 6.23 -13.89
C PHE A 29 9.98 7.66 -13.74
N SER A 30 9.25 8.54 -13.05
CA SER A 30 9.69 9.92 -12.81
C SER A 30 10.99 10.01 -11.99
N GLY A 31 11.25 9.02 -11.13
CA GLY A 31 12.42 9.02 -10.23
C GLY A 31 12.42 10.12 -9.17
N VAL A 32 11.33 10.89 -9.02
CA VAL A 32 11.24 12.05 -8.10
C VAL A 32 11.26 11.61 -6.63
N VAL A 33 10.73 10.41 -6.34
CA VAL A 33 10.72 9.81 -5.00
C VAL A 33 11.36 8.41 -5.01
N PRO A 34 11.96 7.96 -3.89
CA PRO A 34 12.72 6.71 -3.85
C PRO A 34 11.81 5.48 -3.83
N ILE A 35 11.22 5.17 -4.99
CA ILE A 35 10.45 3.94 -5.22
C ILE A 35 11.30 3.00 -6.10
N LEU A 36 11.67 1.85 -5.54
CA LEU A 36 12.50 0.85 -6.21
C LEU A 36 11.74 0.11 -7.33
N LYS A 37 10.46 -0.18 -7.08
CA LYS A 37 9.54 -0.84 -8.02
C LYS A 37 8.11 -0.74 -7.50
N ALA A 38 7.15 -0.99 -8.38
CA ALA A 38 5.76 -1.21 -8.01
C ALA A 38 5.24 -2.53 -8.60
N LYS A 39 4.23 -3.12 -7.96
CA LYS A 39 3.49 -4.28 -8.45
C LYS A 39 2.00 -4.02 -8.32
N CYS A 40 1.23 -4.40 -9.32
CA CYS A 40 -0.23 -4.41 -9.26
C CYS A 40 -0.74 -5.83 -9.07
N THR A 41 -1.80 -5.98 -8.30
CA THR A 41 -2.54 -7.23 -8.13
C THR A 41 -4.01 -6.94 -8.32
N THR A 42 -4.68 -7.76 -9.11
CA THR A 42 -6.14 -7.72 -9.25
C THR A 42 -6.75 -8.89 -8.48
N LYS A 43 -8.07 -8.90 -8.34
CA LYS A 43 -8.81 -10.03 -7.76
C LYS A 43 -8.46 -11.38 -8.41
N SER A 44 -8.15 -11.42 -9.72
CA SER A 44 -7.86 -12.65 -10.46
C SER A 44 -6.42 -13.16 -10.27
N THR A 45 -5.46 -12.30 -9.93
CA THR A 45 -4.04 -12.66 -9.81
C THR A 45 -3.55 -12.77 -8.37
N ARG A 46 -4.47 -12.77 -7.40
CA ARG A 46 -4.15 -12.69 -5.98
C ARG A 46 -3.76 -14.06 -5.36
N PRO A 47 -2.74 -14.12 -4.49
CA PRO A 47 -2.51 -15.29 -3.63
C PRO A 47 -3.67 -15.48 -2.65
N LYS A 48 -4.18 -16.73 -2.53
CA LYS A 48 -5.36 -17.07 -1.68
C LYS A 48 -5.27 -16.63 -0.21
N ASN A 49 -4.07 -16.33 0.28
CA ASN A 49 -3.80 -15.94 1.67
C ASN A 49 -4.05 -14.44 1.94
N PHE A 50 -4.24 -13.62 0.91
CA PHE A 50 -4.62 -12.21 1.08
C PHE A 50 -6.15 -12.09 1.09
N LYS A 51 -6.73 -11.99 2.29
CA LYS A 51 -8.14 -11.62 2.46
C LYS A 51 -8.25 -10.10 2.39
N LEU A 52 -8.48 -9.56 1.19
CA LEU A 52 -9.00 -8.20 1.06
C LEU A 52 -10.45 -8.33 0.62
N THR A 53 -11.33 -7.71 1.39
CA THR A 53 -12.79 -7.76 1.24
C THR A 53 -13.27 -7.27 -0.12
N THR A 54 -12.56 -6.35 -0.78
CA THR A 54 -12.90 -5.86 -2.14
C THR A 54 -11.66 -5.53 -2.98
N GLY A 55 -11.79 -5.69 -4.31
CA GLY A 55 -10.88 -5.16 -5.33
C GLY A 55 -9.48 -5.77 -5.43
N GLY A 56 -8.50 -4.94 -5.80
CA GLY A 56 -7.10 -5.25 -6.05
C GLY A 56 -6.18 -4.32 -5.26
N ALA A 57 -4.87 -4.47 -5.41
CA ALA A 57 -3.89 -3.68 -4.67
C ALA A 57 -2.66 -3.32 -5.50
N ILE A 58 -2.18 -2.10 -5.29
CA ILE A 58 -0.89 -1.63 -5.80
C ILE A 58 0.11 -1.60 -4.64
N LEU A 59 1.23 -2.29 -4.81
CA LEU A 59 2.33 -2.40 -3.87
C LEU A 59 3.51 -1.57 -4.38
N PHE A 60 3.99 -0.64 -3.56
CA PHE A 60 5.19 0.14 -3.81
C PHE A 60 6.30 -0.32 -2.88
N TYR A 61 7.52 -0.43 -3.40
CA TYR A 61 8.69 -0.88 -2.64
C TYR A 61 9.67 0.28 -2.47
N THR A 62 9.99 0.62 -1.22
CA THR A 62 10.95 1.68 -0.85
C THR A 62 12.20 1.07 -0.23
N PRO A 63 13.35 1.78 -0.23
CA PRO A 63 14.62 1.22 0.25
C PRO A 63 14.73 1.12 1.77
N ASP A 64 14.27 2.10 2.56
CA ASP A 64 14.32 2.02 4.02
C ASP A 64 12.99 2.37 4.71
N PHE A 65 12.29 1.33 5.19
CA PHE A 65 11.08 1.48 6.00
C PHE A 65 11.32 2.24 7.32
N ARG A 66 12.53 2.22 7.88
CA ARG A 66 12.82 2.87 9.17
C ARG A 66 12.96 4.38 9.05
N ASN A 67 13.22 4.88 7.84
CA ASN A 67 13.29 6.30 7.56
C ASN A 67 11.89 6.90 7.45
N LYS A 68 11.32 7.34 8.58
CA LYS A 68 9.95 7.90 8.65
C LYS A 68 9.73 9.09 7.71
N ASN A 69 10.73 9.94 7.53
CA ASN A 69 10.62 11.12 6.67
C ASN A 69 10.53 10.71 5.19
N GLU A 70 11.33 9.73 4.79
CA GLU A 70 11.27 9.18 3.43
C GLU A 70 9.96 8.43 3.18
N VAL A 71 9.50 7.63 4.15
CA VAL A 71 8.19 6.97 4.09
C VAL A 71 7.07 8.00 3.93
N ALA A 72 7.09 9.09 4.72
CA ALA A 72 6.11 10.17 4.60
C ALA A 72 6.14 10.83 3.22
N THR A 73 7.34 11.12 2.71
CA THR A 73 7.55 11.76 1.40
C THR A 73 7.02 10.87 0.26
N VAL A 74 7.33 9.57 0.30
CA VAL A 74 6.83 8.60 -0.68
C VAL A 74 5.32 8.45 -0.55
N ALA A 75 4.78 8.38 0.67
CA ALA A 75 3.36 8.27 0.92
C ALA A 75 2.59 9.46 0.36
N GLU A 76 3.08 10.68 0.62
CA GLU A 76 2.48 11.89 0.07
C GLU A 76 2.50 11.91 -1.45
N ALA A 77 3.63 11.56 -2.07
CA ALA A 77 3.73 11.52 -3.52
C ALA A 77 2.76 10.50 -4.15
N ILE A 78 2.65 9.30 -3.57
CA ILE A 78 1.68 8.28 -4.01
C ILE A 78 0.25 8.80 -3.82
N HIS A 79 -0.06 9.39 -2.67
CA HIS A 79 -1.38 9.91 -2.38
C HIS A 79 -1.78 11.00 -3.38
N ASP A 80 -0.91 11.96 -3.64
CA ASP A 80 -1.22 13.11 -4.48
C ASP A 80 -1.23 12.77 -5.97
N HIS A 81 -0.35 11.87 -6.44
CA HIS A 81 -0.27 11.52 -7.86
C HIS A 81 -1.15 10.32 -8.24
N VAL A 82 -1.32 9.34 -7.35
CA VAL A 82 -1.94 8.06 -7.70
C VAL A 82 -3.41 8.03 -7.27
N ASN A 83 -3.67 8.16 -5.97
CA ASN A 83 -5.04 8.19 -5.44
C ASN A 83 -5.10 8.84 -4.05
N ASN A 84 -5.76 9.99 -3.98
CA ASN A 84 -5.91 10.78 -2.75
C ASN A 84 -7.14 10.38 -1.91
N LYS A 85 -7.91 9.39 -2.35
CA LYS A 85 -9.14 8.93 -1.67
C LYS A 85 -8.91 7.68 -0.82
N LYS A 86 -7.70 7.10 -0.85
CA LYS A 86 -7.40 5.82 -0.22
C LYS A 86 -6.24 5.96 0.78
N GLU A 87 -6.34 5.21 1.86
CA GLU A 87 -5.24 5.10 2.81
C GLU A 87 -4.10 4.24 2.23
N LEU A 88 -2.87 4.58 2.63
CA LEU A 88 -1.68 3.82 2.27
C LEU A 88 -1.13 3.10 3.50
N PHE A 89 -0.91 1.80 3.35
CA PHE A 89 -0.33 0.97 4.39
C PHE A 89 1.10 0.61 4.01
N PHE A 90 2.04 0.90 4.91
CA PHE A 90 3.45 0.59 4.77
C PHE A 90 3.83 -0.52 5.73
N ARG A 91 4.49 -1.54 5.19
CA ARG A 91 4.95 -2.72 5.92
C ARG A 91 6.39 -3.01 5.52
N ALA A 92 7.21 -3.41 6.49
CA ALA A 92 8.55 -3.92 6.22
C ALA A 92 8.48 -5.23 5.42
N TYR A 93 9.24 -5.31 4.32
CA TYR A 93 9.28 -6.49 3.43
C TYR A 93 9.70 -7.78 4.16
N ASN A 94 10.47 -7.67 5.24
CA ASN A 94 10.96 -8.80 6.04
C ASN A 94 9.91 -9.41 6.99
N ALA A 95 8.69 -8.85 7.07
CA ALA A 95 7.62 -9.40 7.91
C ALA A 95 7.10 -10.78 7.46
N ASN A 96 7.53 -11.30 6.29
CA ASN A 96 7.22 -12.69 5.89
C ASN A 96 8.06 -13.77 6.59
N ASN A 97 9.17 -13.42 7.25
CA ASN A 97 10.00 -14.36 8.03
C ASN A 97 9.67 -14.34 9.54
N PHE A 98 8.71 -13.53 9.98
CA PHE A 98 8.35 -13.38 11.39
C PHE A 98 7.34 -14.43 11.91
N THR A 99 6.95 -15.41 11.10
CA THR A 99 6.15 -16.57 11.55
C THR A 99 6.90 -17.51 12.50
N LYS A 100 8.17 -17.22 12.83
CA LYS A 100 8.99 -18.03 13.75
C LYS A 100 9.70 -17.28 14.88
N GLN A 101 9.52 -15.96 15.03
CA GLN A 101 9.98 -15.24 16.23
C GLN A 101 8.83 -14.99 17.20
N THR A 102 8.21 -16.07 17.66
CA THR A 102 7.48 -16.14 18.93
C THR A 102 8.42 -16.33 20.12
N SER A 103 9.73 -16.22 19.94
CA SER A 103 10.73 -16.62 20.94
C SER A 103 11.50 -15.45 21.57
N LEU A 104 10.91 -14.26 21.73
CA LEU A 104 11.45 -13.17 22.57
C LEU A 104 10.44 -12.02 22.76
N GLY A 105 9.24 -12.29 23.28
CA GLY A 105 8.41 -11.30 24.01
C GLY A 105 7.96 -9.99 23.32
N GLU A 106 8.30 -9.71 22.06
CA GLU A 106 7.94 -8.47 21.38
C GLU A 106 6.57 -8.59 20.68
N LYS A 107 5.60 -7.86 21.22
CA LYS A 107 4.20 -7.81 20.77
C LYS A 107 4.07 -6.91 19.52
N GLY A 108 3.70 -7.51 18.39
CA GLY A 108 3.10 -6.84 17.23
C GLY A 108 4.07 -6.23 16.21
N VAL A 109 3.82 -6.49 14.93
CA VAL A 109 4.51 -5.80 13.82
C VAL A 109 3.92 -4.40 13.69
N TYR A 110 4.75 -3.38 13.90
CA TYR A 110 4.38 -1.98 13.67
C TYR A 110 4.42 -1.64 12.17
N MET A 111 3.38 -0.98 11.71
CA MET A 111 3.19 -0.49 10.34
C MET A 111 2.98 1.03 10.35
N TYR A 112 3.22 1.67 9.21
CA TYR A 112 2.74 3.03 9.01
C TYR A 112 1.47 3.06 8.19
N MET A 113 0.57 3.97 8.55
CA MET A 113 -0.66 4.25 7.83
C MET A 113 -0.64 5.72 7.45
N TYR A 114 -0.66 6.01 6.16
CA TYR A 114 -0.83 7.36 5.65
C TYR A 114 -2.30 7.57 5.30
N THR A 115 -2.95 8.45 6.06
CA THR A 115 -4.39 8.71 5.96
C THR A 115 -4.71 9.65 4.81
N VAL A 116 -5.98 9.67 4.38
CA VAL A 116 -6.50 10.65 3.40
C VAL A 116 -6.33 12.11 3.84
N ASN A 117 -6.20 12.37 5.14
CA ASN A 117 -5.94 13.69 5.71
C ASN A 117 -4.43 14.03 5.77
N LYS A 118 -3.59 13.34 5.01
CA LYS A 118 -2.13 13.54 4.94
C LYS A 118 -1.39 13.37 6.27
N MET A 119 -1.92 12.55 7.17
CA MET A 119 -1.26 12.19 8.43
C MET A 119 -0.55 10.83 8.32
N LEU A 120 0.69 10.75 8.80
CA LEU A 120 1.42 9.49 8.98
C LEU A 120 1.24 8.99 10.43
N LEU A 121 0.53 7.87 10.59
CA LEU A 121 0.27 7.25 11.88
C LEU A 121 1.05 5.93 11.99
N THR A 122 1.53 5.62 13.21
CA THR A 122 2.04 4.29 13.53
C THR A 122 0.90 3.43 14.07
N LYS A 123 0.68 2.25 13.48
CA LYS A 123 -0.38 1.30 13.87
C LYS A 123 0.20 -0.09 14.02
N ARG A 124 -0.42 -0.93 14.86
CA ARG A 124 -0.11 -2.36 14.86
C ARG A 124 -0.84 -3.01 13.68
N GLU A 125 -0.23 -4.03 13.08
CA GLU A 125 -0.79 -4.74 11.94
C GLU A 125 -2.20 -5.32 12.24
N GLU A 126 -2.42 -5.82 13.46
CA GLU A 126 -3.72 -6.32 13.94
C GLU A 126 -4.82 -5.24 13.92
N ASP A 127 -4.47 -4.00 14.30
CA ASP A 127 -5.41 -2.87 14.33
C ASP A 127 -5.80 -2.41 12.91
N ILE A 128 -4.97 -2.73 11.90
CA ILE A 128 -5.25 -2.44 10.48
C ILE A 128 -6.13 -3.51 9.86
N PHE A 129 -5.90 -4.78 10.16
CA PHE A 129 -6.71 -5.87 9.59
C PHE A 129 -8.18 -5.77 10.00
N LEU A 130 -8.47 -5.25 11.21
CA LEU A 130 -9.85 -4.94 11.64
C LEU A 130 -10.52 -3.82 10.82
N LEU A 131 -9.75 -2.98 10.11
CA LEU A 131 -10.27 -1.92 9.25
C LEU A 131 -10.48 -2.40 7.80
N LEU A 132 -10.00 -3.60 7.47
CA LEU A 132 -10.06 -4.18 6.13
C LEU A 132 -11.13 -5.28 5.98
N ASP A 133 -11.74 -5.72 7.09
CA ASP A 133 -12.90 -6.62 7.14
C ASP A 133 -14.23 -5.85 7.21
#